data_AF-A0A5P9PLJ0-F1
#
_entry.id   AF-A0A5P9PLJ0-F1
#
_cell.length_a   1.000
_cell.length_b   1.000
_cell.length_c   1.000
_cell.angle_alpha   90.00
_cell.angle_beta   90.00
_cell.angle_gamma   90.00
#
_symmetry.space_group_name_H-M   'P 1'
#
loop_
_entity.id
_entity.type
_entity.pdbx_description
1 polymer ?
#
loop_
_entity_poly.entity_id
_entity_poly.type
_entity_poly.pdbx_seq_one_letter_code
_entity_poly.pdbx_strand_id
1 'polypeptide(L)'
;MRDDEHSFVEIACDESGSEGEKLIGGETDVFAHAGVRLSPAAAGECLREIRERIRSPALEYKANHLLRSKHRPVLTWLLSPDGPVHGLAEVHLTDKAFFTAGLLADLLGEDKERLHADGLRAFGAAGWTRVLGAFNDSIRSTNRQHPVDSLAELVAGTGLADRLRQADVAAWRDGVIVNPLLPALAEIVRRAGHGGRGVSVVHDEQPSLTVRRIAQVRELIGNVPLRLRFVDSRADARVQVADFLAGVARKIASDELNGRGDAELTALLRPFTAPSAAWWNGVRRASCRDLPVGG
;
A
#
# COMPACT_ATOMS: atom_id res chain seq x y z
N MET A 1 2.38 -2.93 34.86
CA MET A 1 1.05 -2.42 34.45
C MET A 1 0.38 -3.57 33.71
N ARG A 2 -0.75 -4.09 34.21
CA ARG A 2 -1.35 -5.34 33.72
C ARG A 2 -2.14 -5.05 32.43
N ASP A 3 -2.10 -5.97 31.47
CA ASP A 3 -2.74 -5.91 30.13
C ASP A 3 -4.29 -5.83 30.12
N ASP A 4 -4.92 -5.62 31.28
CA ASP A 4 -6.35 -5.88 31.51
C ASP A 4 -7.26 -4.62 31.48
N GLU A 5 -6.73 -3.39 31.39
CA GLU A 5 -7.56 -2.16 31.40
C GLU A 5 -7.89 -1.60 30.00
N HIS A 6 -7.30 -2.12 28.93
CA HIS A 6 -7.58 -1.63 27.58
C HIS A 6 -8.70 -2.45 26.92
N SER A 7 -9.80 -1.78 26.52
CA SER A 7 -10.74 -2.37 25.56
C SER A 7 -10.03 -2.56 24.22
N PHE A 8 -10.12 -3.78 23.65
CA PHE A 8 -9.49 -4.12 22.37
C PHE A 8 -10.50 -4.06 21.23
N VAL A 9 -10.11 -3.42 20.13
CA VAL A 9 -10.82 -3.53 18.84
C VAL A 9 -10.13 -4.62 18.02
N GLU A 10 -10.91 -5.57 17.52
CA GLU A 10 -10.39 -6.59 16.62
C GLU A 10 -10.52 -6.16 15.15
N ILE A 11 -9.43 -6.29 14.39
CA ILE A 11 -9.36 -6.03 12.95
C ILE A 11 -8.78 -7.24 12.24
N ALA A 12 -9.45 -7.70 11.18
CA ALA A 12 -8.89 -8.69 10.27
C ALA A 12 -8.27 -7.99 9.07
N CYS A 13 -7.06 -8.37 8.70
CA CYS A 13 -6.28 -7.68 7.69
C CYS A 13 -5.72 -8.64 6.64
N ASP A 14 -5.54 -8.10 5.45
CA ASP A 14 -4.79 -8.72 4.36
C ASP A 14 -4.21 -7.64 3.43
N GLU A 15 -3.28 -8.01 2.55
CA GLU A 15 -2.66 -7.13 1.58
C GLU A 15 -2.79 -7.59 0.13
N SER A 16 -2.58 -6.67 -0.79
CA SER A 16 -2.48 -6.96 -2.22
C SER A 16 -1.35 -6.16 -2.85
N GLY A 17 -0.69 -6.74 -3.85
CA GLY A 17 0.44 -6.10 -4.54
C GLY A 17 1.74 -6.13 -3.76
N SER A 18 1.87 -7.00 -2.75
CA SER A 18 3.15 -7.27 -2.10
C SER A 18 4.03 -8.11 -3.03
N GLU A 19 5.22 -7.60 -3.35
CA GLU A 19 6.23 -8.30 -4.16
C GLU A 19 7.57 -8.34 -3.39
N GLY A 20 7.45 -8.49 -2.06
CA GLY A 20 8.56 -8.35 -1.13
C GLY A 20 9.15 -6.93 -1.20
N GLU A 21 10.46 -6.85 -1.39
CA GLU A 21 11.18 -5.57 -1.48
C GLU A 21 11.26 -5.04 -2.93
N LYS A 22 10.66 -5.76 -3.90
CA LYS A 22 10.58 -5.32 -5.29
C LYS A 22 9.47 -4.27 -5.42
N LEU A 23 9.85 -3.01 -5.30
CA LEU A 23 8.94 -1.86 -5.38
C LEU A 23 8.73 -1.42 -6.82
N ILE A 24 9.76 -1.55 -7.68
CA ILE A 24 9.74 -1.11 -9.07
C ILE A 24 9.98 -2.29 -10.01
N GLY A 25 9.35 -2.26 -11.20
CA GLY A 25 9.48 -3.30 -12.21
C GLY A 25 8.81 -4.63 -11.84
N GLY A 26 7.93 -4.62 -10.83
CA GLY A 26 7.03 -5.71 -10.48
C GLY A 26 5.77 -5.74 -11.36
N GLU A 27 4.88 -6.69 -11.08
CA GLU A 27 3.56 -6.80 -11.72
C GLU A 27 2.60 -5.70 -11.26
N THR A 28 2.86 -5.10 -10.10
CA THR A 28 1.96 -4.15 -9.46
C THR A 28 2.67 -2.84 -9.14
N ASP A 29 2.02 -1.73 -9.48
CA ASP A 29 2.45 -0.35 -9.21
C ASP A 29 1.89 0.22 -7.89
N VAL A 30 0.86 -0.45 -7.37
CA VAL A 30 0.12 -0.10 -6.17
C VAL A 30 0.19 -1.25 -5.18
N PHE A 31 0.57 -0.94 -3.94
CA PHE A 31 0.36 -1.81 -2.79
C PHE A 31 -0.91 -1.41 -2.04
N ALA A 32 -1.65 -2.37 -1.50
CA ALA A 32 -2.82 -2.12 -0.67
C ALA A 32 -2.78 -3.00 0.57
N HIS A 33 -3.16 -2.45 1.71
CA HIS A 33 -3.39 -3.18 2.96
C HIS A 33 -4.79 -2.81 3.44
N ALA A 34 -5.65 -3.81 3.63
CA ALA A 34 -7.01 -3.59 4.07
C ALA A 34 -7.20 -4.16 5.48
N GLY A 35 -8.01 -3.48 6.28
CA GLY A 35 -8.44 -3.93 7.60
C GLY A 35 -9.96 -3.84 7.74
N VAL A 36 -10.60 -4.88 8.25
CA VAL A 36 -12.05 -4.96 8.46
C VAL A 36 -12.39 -5.27 9.91
N ARG A 37 -13.41 -4.59 10.46
CA ARG A 37 -13.95 -4.76 11.82
C ARG A 37 -15.23 -5.59 11.84
N LEU A 38 -15.36 -6.54 10.92
CA LEU A 38 -16.52 -7.42 10.83
C LEU A 38 -16.47 -8.51 11.90
N SER A 39 -17.64 -8.87 12.43
CA SER A 39 -17.78 -10.13 13.17
C SER A 39 -17.59 -11.31 12.22
N PRO A 40 -17.19 -12.50 12.72
CA PRO A 40 -17.09 -13.70 11.87
C PRO A 40 -18.39 -14.03 11.13
N ALA A 41 -19.55 -13.85 11.78
CA ALA A 41 -20.86 -14.09 11.16
C ALA A 41 -21.14 -13.09 10.03
N ALA A 42 -20.94 -11.79 10.26
CA ALA A 42 -21.17 -10.76 9.25
C ALA A 42 -20.21 -10.91 8.05
N ALA A 43 -18.96 -11.30 8.30
CA ALA A 43 -18.01 -11.61 7.23
C ALA A 43 -18.45 -12.84 6.43
N GLY A 44 -18.95 -13.89 7.08
CA GLY A 44 -19.50 -15.06 6.41
C GLY A 44 -20.71 -14.73 5.52
N GLU A 45 -21.62 -13.88 6.00
CA GLU A 45 -22.77 -13.40 5.22
C GLU A 45 -22.33 -12.56 4.02
N CYS A 46 -21.39 -11.62 4.22
CA CYS A 46 -20.80 -10.82 3.16
C CYS A 46 -20.19 -11.70 2.06
N LEU A 47 -19.39 -12.70 2.43
CA LEU A 47 -18.80 -13.65 1.47
C LEU A 47 -19.84 -14.48 0.73
N ARG A 48 -20.89 -14.96 1.44
CA ARG A 48 -22.00 -15.69 0.82
C ARG A 48 -22.66 -14.83 -0.25
N GLU A 49 -22.96 -13.58 0.06
CA GLU A 49 -23.61 -12.66 -0.87
C GLU A 49 -22.71 -12.30 -2.06
N ILE A 50 -21.40 -12.08 -1.84
CA ILE A 50 -20.41 -11.92 -2.93
C ILE A 50 -20.48 -13.12 -3.88
N ARG A 51 -20.45 -14.35 -3.35
CA ARG A 51 -20.48 -15.58 -4.15
C ARG A 51 -21.80 -15.73 -4.93
N GLU A 52 -22.94 -15.45 -4.29
CA GLU A 52 -24.26 -15.49 -4.91
C GLU A 52 -24.42 -14.47 -6.05
N ARG A 53 -23.84 -13.28 -5.90
CA ARG A 53 -23.87 -12.23 -6.93
C ARG A 53 -22.92 -12.52 -8.09
N ILE A 54 -21.75 -13.12 -7.84
CA ILE A 54 -20.76 -13.46 -8.88
C ILE A 54 -21.24 -14.62 -9.76
N ARG A 55 -21.93 -15.61 -9.20
CA ARG A 55 -22.43 -16.82 -9.90
C ARG A 55 -21.36 -17.50 -10.78
N SER A 56 -20.15 -17.67 -10.25
CA SER A 56 -19.05 -18.37 -10.93
C SER A 56 -18.84 -19.77 -10.33
N PRO A 57 -18.38 -20.76 -11.12
CA PRO A 57 -18.07 -22.10 -10.60
C PRO A 57 -16.72 -22.17 -9.83
N ALA A 58 -16.03 -21.05 -9.63
CA ALA A 58 -14.73 -21.03 -8.96
C ALA A 58 -14.85 -21.37 -7.46
N LEU A 59 -14.04 -22.32 -6.99
CA LEU A 59 -13.95 -22.71 -5.58
C LEU A 59 -13.10 -21.74 -4.74
N GLU A 60 -12.21 -20.98 -5.39
CA GLU A 60 -11.39 -19.93 -4.77
C GLU A 60 -11.56 -18.62 -5.55
N TYR A 61 -11.95 -17.57 -4.83
CA TYR A 61 -12.20 -16.24 -5.39
C TYR A 61 -11.11 -15.29 -4.91
N LYS A 62 -10.03 -15.17 -5.69
CA LYS A 62 -9.10 -14.05 -5.54
C LYS A 62 -9.70 -12.80 -6.17
N ALA A 63 -9.28 -11.62 -5.73
CA ALA A 63 -9.76 -10.33 -6.24
C ALA A 63 -9.77 -10.23 -7.79
N ASN A 64 -8.83 -10.88 -8.49
CA ASN A 64 -8.78 -10.93 -9.96
C ASN A 64 -10.05 -11.50 -10.62
N HIS A 65 -10.85 -12.32 -9.91
CA HIS A 65 -12.14 -12.80 -10.40
C HIS A 65 -13.22 -11.71 -10.36
N LEU A 66 -13.22 -10.85 -9.34
CA LEU A 66 -14.17 -9.75 -9.15
C LEU A 66 -13.87 -8.53 -10.03
N LEU A 67 -12.64 -8.37 -10.46
CA LEU A 67 -12.19 -7.22 -11.26
C LEU A 67 -12.56 -7.32 -12.75
N ARG A 68 -13.27 -8.38 -13.16
CA ARG A 68 -13.86 -8.47 -14.51
C ARG A 68 -15.03 -7.50 -14.61
N SER A 69 -15.14 -6.81 -15.74
CA SER A 69 -16.21 -5.81 -16.00
C SER A 69 -17.62 -6.31 -15.66
N LYS A 70 -17.91 -7.59 -15.92
CA LYS A 70 -19.20 -8.23 -15.60
C LYS A 70 -19.58 -8.25 -14.11
N HIS A 71 -18.63 -8.06 -13.20
CA HIS A 71 -18.86 -8.04 -11.75
C HIS A 71 -18.85 -6.63 -11.15
N ARG A 72 -18.82 -5.58 -11.98
CA ARG A 72 -18.93 -4.19 -11.53
C ARG A 72 -20.11 -3.94 -10.57
N PRO A 73 -21.33 -4.50 -10.78
CA PRO A 73 -22.43 -4.33 -9.83
C PRO A 73 -22.16 -4.89 -8.42
N VAL A 74 -21.28 -5.90 -8.30
CA VAL A 74 -20.86 -6.45 -7.01
C VAL A 74 -19.88 -5.49 -6.32
N LEU A 75 -18.95 -4.91 -7.08
CA LEU A 75 -18.00 -3.92 -6.57
C LEU A 75 -18.71 -2.67 -6.07
N THR A 76 -19.68 -2.15 -6.83
CA THR A 76 -20.45 -0.96 -6.43
C THR A 76 -21.28 -1.24 -5.18
N TRP A 77 -21.90 -2.43 -5.07
CA TRP A 77 -22.63 -2.83 -3.87
C TRP A 77 -21.70 -2.95 -2.65
N LEU A 78 -20.57 -3.64 -2.79
CA LEU A 78 -19.60 -3.84 -1.71
C LEU A 78 -19.13 -2.51 -1.12
N LEU A 79 -18.82 -1.54 -1.97
CA LEU A 79 -18.29 -0.23 -1.59
C LEU A 79 -19.37 0.84 -1.34
N SER A 80 -20.65 0.52 -1.56
CA SER A 80 -21.74 1.48 -1.37
C SER A 80 -21.87 1.94 0.09
N PRO A 81 -22.46 3.12 0.35
CA PRO A 81 -22.76 3.57 1.72
C PRO A 81 -23.60 2.57 2.55
N ASP A 82 -24.47 1.81 1.88
CA ASP A 82 -25.29 0.75 2.48
C ASP A 82 -24.62 -0.64 2.37
N GLY A 83 -23.38 -0.68 1.91
CA GLY A 83 -22.60 -1.89 1.69
C GLY A 83 -22.08 -2.51 2.99
N PRO A 84 -21.78 -3.82 3.00
CA PRO A 84 -21.49 -4.58 4.22
C PRO A 84 -20.19 -4.15 4.92
N VAL A 85 -19.28 -3.47 4.21
CA VAL A 85 -17.99 -3.03 4.76
C VAL A 85 -17.95 -1.54 5.09
N HIS A 86 -18.98 -0.77 4.72
CA HIS A 86 -18.98 0.68 4.90
C HIS A 86 -18.89 1.07 6.39
N GLY A 87 -17.98 2.01 6.72
CA GLY A 87 -17.68 2.41 8.11
C GLY A 87 -16.99 1.32 8.97
N LEU A 88 -16.93 0.09 8.49
CA LEU A 88 -16.33 -1.06 9.18
C LEU A 88 -14.98 -1.46 8.59
N ALA A 89 -14.59 -0.89 7.46
CA ALA A 89 -13.34 -1.20 6.80
C ALA A 89 -12.47 0.04 6.56
N GLU A 90 -11.19 -0.24 6.36
CA GLU A 90 -10.16 0.75 6.09
C GLU A 90 -9.15 0.18 5.10
N VAL A 91 -8.66 1.01 4.19
CA VAL A 91 -7.61 0.64 3.25
C VAL A 91 -6.48 1.65 3.31
N HIS A 92 -5.28 1.17 3.61
CA HIS A 92 -4.06 1.87 3.27
C HIS A 92 -3.64 1.46 1.86
N LEU A 93 -3.30 2.45 1.08
CA LEU A 93 -2.75 2.27 -0.25
C LEU A 93 -1.25 2.68 -0.11
N THR A 94 -0.27 2.14 -0.86
CA THR A 94 1.01 2.80 -1.21
C THR A 94 1.38 2.83 -2.73
N ASP A 95 1.65 4.02 -3.32
CA ASP A 95 2.19 4.16 -4.70
C ASP A 95 3.64 3.73 -4.61
N LYS A 96 4.01 2.63 -5.27
CA LYS A 96 5.35 2.10 -5.10
C LYS A 96 6.42 3.01 -5.68
N ALA A 97 6.14 3.74 -6.76
CA ALA A 97 7.07 4.71 -7.33
C ALA A 97 7.24 5.93 -6.41
N PHE A 98 6.14 6.48 -5.90
CA PHE A 98 6.21 7.61 -4.96
C PHE A 98 6.85 7.21 -3.62
N PHE A 99 6.55 6.01 -3.11
CA PHE A 99 7.17 5.46 -1.92
C PHE A 99 8.68 5.27 -2.12
N THR A 100 9.09 4.72 -3.26
CA THR A 100 10.52 4.59 -3.62
C THR A 100 11.20 5.95 -3.77
N ALA A 101 10.50 6.96 -4.30
CA ALA A 101 11.01 8.33 -4.33
C ALA A 101 11.15 8.92 -2.91
N GLY A 102 10.27 8.56 -1.98
CA GLY A 102 10.39 8.92 -0.56
C GLY A 102 11.62 8.30 0.10
N LEU A 103 11.91 7.04 -0.19
CA LEU A 103 13.13 6.38 0.25
C LEU A 103 14.38 7.07 -0.31
N LEU A 104 14.37 7.43 -1.59
CA LEU A 104 15.48 8.16 -2.20
C LEU A 104 15.65 9.56 -1.61
N ALA A 105 14.53 10.25 -1.34
CA ALA A 105 14.56 11.56 -0.71
C ALA A 105 15.09 11.50 0.72
N ASP A 106 14.68 10.49 1.51
CA ASP A 106 15.20 10.26 2.86
C ASP A 106 16.72 10.01 2.86
N LEU A 107 17.21 9.14 1.95
CA LEU A 107 18.64 8.92 1.76
C LEU A 107 19.42 10.22 1.47
N LEU A 108 18.83 11.10 0.65
CA LEU A 108 19.47 12.33 0.19
C LEU A 108 19.20 13.55 1.10
N GLY A 109 18.39 13.40 2.16
CA GLY A 109 17.94 14.52 3.00
C GLY A 109 17.09 15.55 2.24
N GLU A 110 16.27 15.09 1.31
CA GLU A 110 15.43 15.92 0.43
C GLU A 110 13.94 15.84 0.76
N ASP A 111 13.19 16.84 0.26
CA ASP A 111 11.74 16.78 0.21
C ASP A 111 11.28 15.80 -0.88
N LYS A 112 10.50 14.80 -0.49
CA LYS A 112 10.03 13.73 -1.37
C LYS A 112 9.17 14.26 -2.51
N GLU A 113 8.23 15.14 -2.22
CA GLU A 113 7.29 15.71 -3.20
C GLU A 113 8.05 16.48 -4.28
N ARG A 114 9.01 17.32 -3.88
CA ARG A 114 9.89 18.06 -4.80
C ARG A 114 10.76 17.11 -5.63
N LEU A 115 11.46 16.17 -4.98
CA LEU A 115 12.34 15.22 -5.66
C LEU A 115 11.58 14.38 -6.68
N HIS A 116 10.37 13.93 -6.35
CA HIS A 116 9.53 13.18 -7.27
C HIS A 116 9.08 14.03 -8.46
N ALA A 117 8.66 15.27 -8.22
CA ALA A 117 8.25 16.19 -9.28
C ALA A 117 9.41 16.58 -10.21
N ASP A 118 10.60 16.84 -9.66
CA ASP A 118 11.82 17.14 -10.42
C ASP A 118 12.27 15.95 -11.25
N GLY A 119 12.23 14.74 -10.68
CA GLY A 119 12.52 13.50 -11.42
C GLY A 119 11.57 13.30 -12.61
N LEU A 120 10.27 13.51 -12.41
CA LEU A 120 9.29 13.45 -13.50
C LEU A 120 9.53 14.51 -14.58
N ARG A 121 9.92 15.74 -14.21
CA ARG A 121 10.25 16.81 -15.17
C ARG A 121 11.51 16.51 -15.96
N ALA A 122 12.55 16.03 -15.30
CA ALA A 122 13.86 15.82 -15.92
C ALA A 122 13.91 14.57 -16.81
N PHE A 123 13.24 13.48 -16.40
CA PHE A 123 13.38 12.17 -17.05
C PHE A 123 12.09 11.67 -17.73
N GLY A 124 10.97 12.36 -17.54
CA GLY A 124 9.65 11.85 -17.87
C GLY A 124 9.26 10.65 -16.99
N ALA A 125 8.02 10.17 -17.13
CA ALA A 125 7.53 9.05 -16.31
C ALA A 125 8.38 7.78 -16.47
N ALA A 126 8.65 7.35 -17.71
CA ALA A 126 9.40 6.12 -17.97
C ALA A 126 10.88 6.22 -17.54
N GLY A 127 11.53 7.36 -17.76
CA GLY A 127 12.90 7.58 -17.32
C GLY A 127 13.00 7.64 -15.80
N TRP A 128 12.04 8.31 -15.14
CA TRP A 128 12.00 8.36 -13.68
C TRP A 128 11.74 7.00 -13.05
N THR A 129 10.84 6.19 -13.61
CA THR A 129 10.66 4.79 -13.19
C THR A 129 11.96 3.99 -13.31
N ARG A 130 12.77 4.22 -14.36
CA ARG A 130 14.08 3.56 -14.51
C ARG A 130 15.06 3.96 -13.42
N VAL A 131 15.12 5.25 -13.07
CA VAL A 131 15.96 5.76 -11.97
C VAL A 131 15.54 5.13 -10.64
N LEU A 132 14.25 5.16 -10.32
CA LEU A 132 13.72 4.53 -9.11
C LEU A 132 13.94 3.02 -9.08
N GLY A 133 13.90 2.36 -10.24
CA GLY A 133 14.23 0.94 -10.38
C GLY A 133 15.68 0.64 -10.02
N ALA A 134 16.63 1.37 -10.61
CA ALA A 134 18.04 1.22 -10.28
C ALA A 134 18.34 1.52 -8.80
N PHE A 135 17.63 2.48 -8.19
CA PHE A 135 17.70 2.71 -6.76
C PHE A 135 17.13 1.54 -5.94
N ASN A 136 15.96 1.00 -6.32
CA ASN A 136 15.37 -0.15 -5.65
C ASN A 136 16.27 -1.41 -5.74
N ASP A 137 16.98 -1.60 -6.85
CA ASP A 137 17.97 -2.67 -6.98
C ASP A 137 19.19 -2.42 -6.09
N SER A 138 19.62 -1.17 -5.95
CA SER A 138 20.75 -0.77 -5.10
C SER A 138 20.50 -1.06 -3.63
N ILE A 139 19.30 -0.77 -3.12
CA ILE A 139 18.94 -1.03 -1.72
C ILE A 139 18.80 -2.54 -1.44
N ARG A 140 18.43 -3.35 -2.44
CA ARG A 140 18.27 -4.81 -2.28
C ARG A 140 19.57 -5.59 -2.44
N SER A 141 20.55 -5.03 -3.15
CA SER A 141 21.82 -5.70 -3.41
C SER A 141 22.68 -5.86 -2.15
N THR A 142 23.36 -7.00 -2.03
CA THR A 142 24.45 -7.19 -1.04
C THR A 142 25.79 -6.68 -1.56
N ASN A 143 25.93 -6.46 -2.87
CA ASN A 143 27.09 -5.85 -3.50
C ASN A 143 26.96 -4.31 -3.44
N ARG A 144 27.84 -3.67 -2.65
CA ARG A 144 27.73 -2.27 -2.23
C ARG A 144 28.08 -1.23 -3.30
N GLN A 145 28.89 -1.56 -4.30
CA GLN A 145 29.45 -0.58 -5.25
C GLN A 145 28.76 -0.62 -6.62
N HIS A 146 28.57 -1.81 -7.20
CA HIS A 146 28.10 -1.97 -8.59
C HIS A 146 26.71 -1.35 -8.89
N PRO A 147 25.70 -1.41 -8.00
CA PRO A 147 24.38 -0.83 -8.27
C PRO A 147 24.36 0.71 -8.23
N VAL A 148 25.18 1.32 -7.37
CA VAL A 148 25.21 2.78 -7.16
C VAL A 148 25.83 3.48 -8.37
N ASP A 149 26.86 2.91 -8.98
CA ASP A 149 27.47 3.46 -10.19
C ASP A 149 26.48 3.45 -11.37
N SER A 150 25.72 2.36 -11.53
CA SER A 150 24.66 2.26 -12.55
C SER A 150 23.55 3.31 -12.35
N LEU A 151 23.17 3.58 -11.09
CA LEU A 151 22.22 4.63 -10.77
C LEU A 151 22.80 6.03 -11.04
N ALA A 152 24.06 6.28 -10.65
CA ALA A 152 24.73 7.56 -10.85
C ALA A 152 24.91 7.89 -12.34
N GLU A 153 25.14 6.88 -13.19
CA GLU A 153 25.15 7.03 -14.65
C GLU A 153 23.78 7.44 -15.20
N LEU A 154 22.69 6.84 -14.71
CA LEU A 154 21.32 7.19 -15.15
C LEU A 154 20.93 8.63 -14.83
N VAL A 155 21.49 9.20 -13.77
CA VAL A 155 21.25 10.59 -13.37
C VAL A 155 22.43 11.51 -13.68
N ALA A 156 23.38 11.07 -14.52
CA ALA A 156 24.53 11.88 -14.91
C ALA A 156 24.09 13.19 -15.58
N GLY A 157 24.83 14.27 -15.31
CA GLY A 157 24.45 15.61 -15.77
C GLY A 157 23.35 16.27 -14.93
N THR A 158 22.86 15.61 -13.88
CA THR A 158 22.01 16.22 -12.85
C THR A 158 22.76 16.39 -11.54
N GLY A 159 22.27 17.27 -10.67
CA GLY A 159 22.81 17.42 -9.31
C GLY A 159 22.58 16.19 -8.41
N LEU A 160 21.89 15.14 -8.86
CA LEU A 160 21.67 13.91 -8.10
C LEU A 160 22.90 12.98 -8.11
N ALA A 161 23.67 12.96 -9.21
CA ALA A 161 24.76 12.00 -9.39
C ALA A 161 25.84 12.12 -8.30
N ASP A 162 26.31 13.34 -8.02
CA ASP A 162 27.36 13.56 -7.03
C ASP A 162 26.88 13.28 -5.60
N ARG A 163 25.62 13.59 -5.31
CA ARG A 163 25.04 13.32 -3.98
C ARG A 163 24.84 11.84 -3.73
N LEU A 164 24.43 11.08 -4.75
CA LEU A 164 24.35 9.62 -4.69
C LEU A 164 25.71 8.97 -4.44
N ARG A 165 26.78 9.47 -5.10
CA ARG A 165 28.15 8.98 -4.86
C ARG A 165 28.64 9.25 -3.44
N GLN A 166 28.14 10.31 -2.80
CA GLN A 166 28.49 10.69 -1.43
C GLN A 166 27.63 9.99 -0.37
N ALA A 167 26.48 9.43 -0.75
CA ALA A 167 25.54 8.82 0.18
C ALA A 167 26.01 7.42 0.63
N ASP A 168 26.00 7.17 1.93
CA ASP A 168 26.24 5.82 2.48
C ASP A 168 24.95 5.00 2.47
N VAL A 169 24.62 4.46 1.29
CA VAL A 169 23.42 3.63 1.08
C VAL A 169 23.39 2.42 2.02
N ALA A 170 24.56 1.86 2.35
CA ALA A 170 24.65 0.68 3.21
C ALA A 170 24.29 1.02 4.66
N ALA A 171 24.86 2.10 5.22
CA ALA A 171 24.53 2.56 6.56
C ALA A 171 23.08 3.02 6.67
N TRP A 172 22.59 3.76 5.67
CA TRP A 172 21.19 4.22 5.63
C TRP A 172 20.19 3.06 5.59
N ARG A 173 20.48 2.02 4.79
CA ARG A 173 19.58 0.87 4.62
C ARG A 173 19.28 0.12 5.91
N ASP A 174 20.24 0.03 6.83
CA ASP A 174 20.08 -0.77 8.05
C ASP A 174 18.99 -0.21 8.99
N GLY A 175 18.67 1.09 8.86
CA GLY A 175 17.63 1.77 9.65
C GLY A 175 16.31 2.02 8.92
N VAL A 176 16.23 1.84 7.60
CA VAL A 176 15.06 2.24 6.81
C VAL A 176 14.03 1.12 6.62
N ILE A 177 12.75 1.51 6.54
CA ILE A 177 11.65 0.60 6.25
C ILE A 177 11.34 0.60 4.75
N VAL A 178 11.81 -0.43 4.05
CA VAL A 178 11.62 -0.58 2.59
C VAL A 178 10.34 -1.33 2.19
N ASN A 179 9.70 -2.02 3.14
CA ASN A 179 8.50 -2.80 2.87
C ASN A 179 7.25 -1.96 3.20
N PRO A 180 6.38 -1.65 2.22
CA PRO A 180 5.21 -0.79 2.42
C PRO A 180 4.17 -1.39 3.37
N LEU A 181 4.19 -2.70 3.63
CA LEU A 181 3.30 -3.33 4.60
C LEU A 181 3.49 -2.78 6.02
N LEU A 182 4.72 -2.48 6.43
CA LEU A 182 5.00 -2.02 7.80
C LEU A 182 4.33 -0.67 8.12
N PRO A 183 4.55 0.40 7.34
CA PRO A 183 3.86 1.66 7.57
C PRO A 183 2.35 1.54 7.35
N ALA A 184 1.89 0.70 6.41
CA ALA A 184 0.48 0.46 6.18
C ALA A 184 -0.23 -0.17 7.39
N LEU A 185 0.34 -1.25 7.93
CA LEU A 185 -0.16 -1.91 9.14
C LEU A 185 -0.13 -0.96 10.33
N ALA A 186 0.94 -0.18 10.49
CA ALA A 186 1.03 0.80 11.55
C ALA A 186 -0.06 1.87 11.45
N GLU A 187 -0.37 2.36 10.25
CA GLU A 187 -1.45 3.34 10.05
C GLU A 187 -2.82 2.79 10.44
N ILE A 188 -3.18 1.59 9.94
CA ILE A 188 -4.46 0.96 10.28
C ILE A 188 -4.57 0.72 11.79
N VAL A 189 -3.49 0.25 12.44
CA VAL A 189 -3.46 0.04 13.89
C VAL A 189 -3.64 1.36 14.64
N ARG A 190 -2.95 2.44 14.25
CA ARG A 190 -3.12 3.76 14.91
C ARG A 190 -4.55 4.27 14.78
N ARG A 191 -5.17 4.12 13.60
CA ARG A 191 -6.55 4.57 13.36
C ARG A 191 -7.56 3.75 14.15
N ALA A 192 -7.41 2.43 14.18
CA ALA A 192 -8.24 1.55 15.00
C ALA A 192 -8.08 1.81 16.51
N GLY A 193 -6.85 2.08 16.96
CA GLY A 193 -6.51 2.37 18.35
C GLY A 193 -6.88 3.78 18.82
N HIS A 194 -7.43 4.63 17.93
CA HIS A 194 -7.88 5.96 18.30
C HIS A 194 -8.86 5.91 19.49
N GLY A 195 -8.69 6.85 20.43
CA GLY A 195 -9.44 6.87 21.69
C GLY A 195 -8.86 6.00 22.80
N GLY A 196 -7.58 5.62 22.72
CA GLY A 196 -6.87 4.89 23.79
C GLY A 196 -7.18 3.38 23.83
N ARG A 197 -7.71 2.83 22.74
CA ARG A 197 -8.07 1.42 22.62
C ARG A 197 -6.87 0.58 22.21
N GLY A 198 -6.79 -0.64 22.74
CA GLY A 198 -5.90 -1.67 22.20
C GLY A 198 -6.40 -2.18 20.86
N VAL A 199 -5.52 -2.77 20.06
CA VAL A 199 -5.85 -3.36 18.77
C VAL A 199 -5.40 -4.82 18.72
N SER A 200 -6.34 -5.69 18.35
CA SER A 200 -6.12 -7.11 18.09
C SER A 200 -6.16 -7.34 16.59
N VAL A 201 -5.02 -7.59 15.97
CA VAL A 201 -4.89 -7.85 14.54
C VAL A 201 -4.96 -9.35 14.29
N VAL A 202 -5.85 -9.74 13.38
CA VAL A 202 -5.90 -11.06 12.74
C VAL A 202 -5.41 -10.86 11.32
N HIS A 203 -4.29 -11.45 10.96
CA HIS A 203 -3.69 -11.24 9.63
C HIS A 203 -3.62 -12.56 8.87
N ASP A 204 -3.77 -12.54 7.54
CA ASP A 204 -3.34 -13.69 6.74
C ASP A 204 -1.87 -14.01 6.98
N GLU A 205 -1.46 -15.25 6.72
CA GLU A 205 -0.07 -15.65 6.87
C GLU A 205 0.86 -14.76 6.03
N GLN A 206 1.72 -14.03 6.73
CA GLN A 206 2.59 -13.06 6.10
C GLN A 206 4.05 -13.32 6.50
N PRO A 207 4.81 -14.07 5.67
CA PRO A 207 6.21 -14.39 5.95
C PRO A 207 7.10 -13.15 6.12
N SER A 208 6.69 -12.03 5.52
CA SER A 208 7.43 -10.79 5.59
C SER A 208 7.31 -10.08 6.95
N LEU A 209 6.38 -10.45 7.84
CA LEU A 209 6.23 -9.89 9.18
C LEU A 209 7.01 -10.67 10.24
N THR A 210 8.34 -10.63 10.12
CA THR A 210 9.25 -11.22 11.11
C THR A 210 9.21 -10.51 12.46
N VAL A 211 9.74 -11.12 13.53
CA VAL A 211 9.84 -10.50 14.87
C VAL A 211 10.49 -9.11 14.80
N ARG A 212 11.57 -8.96 14.02
CA ARG A 212 12.24 -7.66 13.80
C ARG A 212 11.30 -6.63 13.17
N ARG A 213 10.56 -7.02 12.12
CA ARG A 213 9.63 -6.11 11.43
C ARG A 213 8.41 -5.77 12.28
N ILE A 214 7.94 -6.70 13.12
CA ILE A 214 6.89 -6.42 14.12
C ILE A 214 7.39 -5.40 15.15
N ALA A 215 8.67 -5.45 15.57
CA ALA A 215 9.24 -4.43 16.45
C ALA A 215 9.24 -3.04 15.78
N GLN A 216 9.59 -2.95 14.49
CA GLN A 216 9.49 -1.71 13.73
C GLN A 216 8.05 -1.18 13.64
N VAL A 217 7.07 -2.07 13.44
CA VAL A 217 5.64 -1.67 13.50
C VAL A 217 5.29 -1.12 14.88
N ARG A 218 5.79 -1.73 15.97
CA ARG A 218 5.55 -1.25 17.34
C ARG A 218 6.15 0.15 17.58
N GLU A 219 7.31 0.43 17.01
CA GLU A 219 7.90 1.78 17.03
C GLU A 219 7.02 2.80 16.29
N LEU A 220 6.51 2.43 15.10
CA LEU A 220 5.65 3.30 14.29
C LEU A 220 4.29 3.61 14.92
N ILE A 221 3.69 2.66 15.66
CA ILE A 221 2.39 2.85 16.31
C ILE A 221 2.49 3.56 17.67
N GLY A 222 3.70 3.73 18.21
CA GLY A 222 3.93 4.32 19.53
C GLY A 222 3.31 3.48 20.65
N ASN A 223 2.46 4.11 21.48
CA ASN A 223 1.93 3.49 22.70
C ASN A 223 0.64 2.67 22.50
N VAL A 224 0.21 2.41 21.24
CA VAL A 224 -1.01 1.63 20.99
C VAL A 224 -0.76 0.16 21.37
N PRO A 225 -1.51 -0.42 22.34
CA PRO A 225 -1.37 -1.84 22.67
C PRO A 225 -1.74 -2.71 21.46
N LEU A 226 -0.82 -3.56 21.01
CA LEU A 226 -0.99 -4.40 19.83
C LEU A 226 -0.85 -5.89 20.16
N ARG A 227 -1.92 -6.63 19.89
CA ARG A 227 -1.94 -8.10 19.76
C ARG A 227 -1.97 -8.44 18.27
N LEU A 228 -1.16 -9.39 17.83
CA LEU A 228 -1.10 -9.82 16.43
C LEU A 228 -1.11 -11.34 16.38
N ARG A 229 -1.99 -11.91 15.56
CA ARG A 229 -2.02 -13.34 15.24
C ARG A 229 -2.17 -13.56 13.73
N PHE A 230 -1.57 -14.63 13.25
CA PHE A 230 -1.69 -15.09 11.87
C PHE A 230 -2.69 -16.24 11.79
N VAL A 231 -3.47 -16.28 10.71
CA VAL A 231 -4.45 -17.33 10.42
C VAL A 231 -4.39 -17.72 8.95
N ASP A 232 -4.75 -18.95 8.63
CA ASP A 232 -5.02 -19.35 7.23
C ASP A 232 -6.26 -18.58 6.75
N SER A 233 -6.11 -17.77 5.69
CA SER A 233 -7.21 -17.05 5.05
C SER A 233 -8.41 -17.94 4.72
N ARG A 234 -8.22 -19.22 4.37
CA ARG A 234 -9.34 -20.14 4.09
C ARG A 234 -10.18 -20.46 5.32
N ALA A 235 -9.62 -20.31 6.52
CA ALA A 235 -10.28 -20.60 7.79
C ALA A 235 -10.94 -19.36 8.45
N ASP A 236 -10.63 -18.14 8.01
CA ASP A 236 -11.20 -16.91 8.55
C ASP A 236 -11.90 -16.06 7.48
N ALA A 237 -13.23 -16.01 7.54
CA ALA A 237 -14.05 -15.24 6.61
C ALA A 237 -13.70 -13.73 6.60
N ARG A 238 -13.22 -13.19 7.72
CA ARG A 238 -12.91 -11.76 7.82
C ARG A 238 -11.63 -11.43 7.06
N VAL A 239 -10.63 -12.31 7.12
CA VAL A 239 -9.41 -12.20 6.32
C VAL A 239 -9.73 -12.30 4.83
N GLN A 240 -10.61 -13.21 4.42
CA GLN A 240 -11.09 -13.27 3.02
C GLN A 240 -11.77 -11.97 2.57
N VAL A 241 -12.60 -11.33 3.41
CA VAL A 241 -13.19 -10.03 3.08
C VAL A 241 -12.11 -8.95 2.97
N ALA A 242 -11.09 -8.98 3.83
CA ALA A 242 -9.94 -8.08 3.74
C ALA A 242 -9.13 -8.29 2.44
N ASP A 243 -8.86 -9.54 2.03
CA ASP A 243 -8.21 -9.87 0.74
C ASP A 243 -8.97 -9.23 -0.42
N PHE A 244 -10.29 -9.47 -0.46
CA PHE A 244 -11.16 -8.91 -1.48
C PHE A 244 -11.06 -7.39 -1.54
N LEU A 245 -11.16 -6.73 -0.38
CA LEU A 245 -11.10 -5.28 -0.32
C LEU A 245 -9.72 -4.75 -0.72
N ALA A 246 -8.62 -5.38 -0.26
CA ALA A 246 -7.26 -5.00 -0.62
C ALA A 246 -7.04 -5.11 -2.14
N GLY A 247 -7.46 -6.22 -2.74
CA GLY A 247 -7.32 -6.41 -4.19
C GLY A 247 -8.20 -5.49 -5.02
N VAL A 248 -9.45 -5.23 -4.59
CA VAL A 248 -10.35 -4.28 -5.25
C VAL A 248 -9.79 -2.86 -5.18
N ALA A 249 -9.43 -2.41 -3.99
CA ALA A 249 -8.87 -1.08 -3.79
C ALA A 249 -7.57 -0.87 -4.56
N ARG A 250 -6.69 -1.89 -4.56
CA ARG A 250 -5.44 -1.86 -5.33
C ARG A 250 -5.71 -1.64 -6.82
N LYS A 251 -6.65 -2.38 -7.38
CA LYS A 251 -6.95 -2.29 -8.82
C LYS A 251 -7.56 -0.94 -9.19
N ILE A 252 -8.52 -0.45 -8.40
CA ILE A 252 -9.12 0.89 -8.61
C ILE A 252 -8.02 1.96 -8.56
N ALA A 253 -7.15 1.91 -7.56
CA ALA A 253 -6.03 2.85 -7.42
C ALA A 253 -5.02 2.76 -8.57
N SER A 254 -4.69 1.54 -9.01
CA SER A 254 -3.80 1.32 -10.16
C SER A 254 -4.42 1.85 -11.46
N ASP A 255 -5.70 1.63 -11.70
CA ASP A 255 -6.36 2.16 -12.89
C ASP A 255 -6.45 3.69 -12.87
N GLU A 256 -6.74 4.30 -11.71
CA GLU A 256 -6.68 5.75 -11.52
C GLU A 256 -5.27 6.30 -11.80
N LEU A 257 -4.23 5.68 -11.20
CA LEU A 257 -2.82 6.08 -11.36
C LEU A 257 -2.37 6.09 -12.82
N ASN A 258 -2.88 5.13 -13.61
CA ASN A 258 -2.56 4.96 -15.02
C ASN A 258 -3.53 5.68 -15.99
N GLY A 259 -4.43 6.54 -15.48
CA GLY A 259 -5.35 7.31 -16.33
C GLY A 259 -6.46 6.47 -16.97
N ARG A 260 -6.78 5.30 -16.40
CA ARG A 260 -7.88 4.42 -16.78
C ARG A 260 -8.95 4.30 -15.67
N GLY A 261 -8.97 5.26 -14.75
CA GLY A 261 -9.84 5.24 -13.57
C GLY A 261 -11.33 5.22 -13.92
N ASP A 262 -12.12 4.53 -13.11
CA ASP A 262 -13.58 4.59 -13.11
C ASP A 262 -14.01 5.57 -12.01
N ALA A 263 -14.53 6.73 -12.41
CA ALA A 263 -14.85 7.83 -11.49
C ALA A 263 -15.85 7.43 -10.39
N GLU A 264 -16.79 6.52 -10.67
CA GLU A 264 -17.75 6.02 -9.68
C GLU A 264 -17.06 5.12 -8.66
N LEU A 265 -16.26 4.16 -9.12
CA LEU A 265 -15.52 3.26 -8.22
C LEU A 265 -14.49 4.02 -7.38
N THR A 266 -13.80 4.98 -7.98
CA THR A 266 -12.90 5.93 -7.31
C THR A 266 -13.64 6.71 -6.21
N ALA A 267 -14.85 7.22 -6.49
CA ALA A 267 -15.65 7.93 -5.50
C ALA A 267 -16.11 7.01 -4.36
N LEU A 268 -16.53 5.78 -4.68
CA LEU A 268 -16.96 4.79 -3.70
C LEU A 268 -15.82 4.27 -2.82
N LEU A 269 -14.59 4.21 -3.32
CA LEU A 269 -13.43 3.76 -2.54
C LEU A 269 -12.96 4.82 -1.51
N ARG A 270 -13.17 6.12 -1.81
CA ARG A 270 -12.64 7.24 -1.01
C ARG A 270 -12.96 7.19 0.49
N PRO A 271 -14.16 6.78 0.95
CA PRO A 271 -14.47 6.70 2.39
C PRO A 271 -13.63 5.65 3.15
N PHE A 272 -13.10 4.66 2.45
CA PHE A 272 -12.31 3.57 3.05
C PHE A 272 -10.84 3.95 3.23
N THR A 273 -10.35 4.91 2.43
CA THR A 273 -8.95 5.35 2.47
C THR A 273 -8.74 6.42 3.52
N ALA A 274 -7.64 6.36 4.27
CA ALA A 274 -7.25 7.44 5.18
C ALA A 274 -6.88 8.71 4.39
N PRO A 275 -7.13 9.93 4.92
CA PRO A 275 -6.56 11.16 4.38
C PRO A 275 -5.02 11.17 4.42
N SER A 276 -4.42 10.37 5.30
CA SER A 276 -2.98 10.18 5.44
C SER A 276 -2.42 9.03 4.60
N ALA A 277 -3.27 8.22 3.94
CA ALA A 277 -2.80 7.22 2.99
C ALA A 277 -2.03 8.00 1.91
N ALA A 278 -0.71 7.84 1.88
CA ALA A 278 0.34 8.73 1.35
C ALA A 278 0.26 9.20 -0.14
N TRP A 279 -0.93 9.25 -0.73
CA TRP A 279 -1.21 9.42 -2.16
C TRP A 279 -2.72 9.57 -2.47
N TRP A 280 -3.66 9.18 -1.61
CA TRP A 280 -5.09 9.38 -1.89
C TRP A 280 -5.63 10.70 -1.33
N ASN A 281 -5.12 11.82 -1.83
CA ASN A 281 -5.73 13.15 -1.64
C ASN A 281 -5.99 13.88 -2.96
N GLY A 282 -6.24 13.17 -4.06
CA GLY A 282 -6.73 13.82 -5.29
C GLY A 282 -5.79 14.89 -5.87
N VAL A 283 -4.49 14.88 -5.54
CA VAL A 283 -3.49 15.83 -6.05
C VAL A 283 -2.87 15.33 -7.37
N ARG A 284 -3.73 14.82 -8.25
CA ARG A 284 -3.63 15.06 -9.70
C ARG A 284 -4.59 16.18 -10.15
N ARG A 285 -5.02 17.06 -9.24
CA ARG A 285 -5.58 18.38 -9.59
C ARG A 285 -4.50 19.31 -10.14
N ALA A 286 -3.87 18.92 -11.24
CA ALA A 286 -3.32 19.79 -12.27
C ALA A 286 -2.76 18.86 -13.35
N SER A 287 -3.48 18.82 -14.45
CA SER A 287 -3.02 18.45 -15.77
C SER A 287 -1.50 18.57 -15.96
N CYS A 288 -0.82 17.44 -16.19
CA CYS A 288 0.33 17.43 -17.10
C CYS A 288 -0.14 17.51 -18.58
N ARG A 289 -1.26 18.22 -18.81
CA ARG A 289 -1.90 18.47 -20.12
C ARG A 289 -1.90 19.95 -20.51
N ASP A 290 -1.38 20.84 -19.66
CA ASP A 290 -1.24 22.27 -19.98
C ASP A 290 0.22 22.74 -20.00
N LEU A 291 1.14 21.89 -20.47
CA LEU A 291 2.40 22.41 -21.00
C LEU A 291 2.13 22.77 -22.47
N PRO A 292 2.12 24.06 -22.86
CA PRO A 292 2.05 24.42 -24.25
C PRO A 292 3.26 23.83 -24.96
N VAL A 293 2.99 23.02 -25.98
CA VAL A 293 3.99 22.61 -26.95
C VAL A 293 4.36 23.86 -27.74
N GLY A 294 5.54 24.40 -27.51
CA GLY A 294 6.24 25.25 -28.47
C GLY A 294 5.92 26.74 -28.41
N GLY A 295 7.02 27.50 -28.28
CA GLY A 295 7.18 28.93 -28.48
C GLY A 295 8.66 29.25 -28.29
#